data_AF-A0A9P9T4T7-F1
#
_entry.id   AF-A0A9P9T4T7-F1
#
_cell.length_a   1.000
_cell.length_b   1.000
_cell.length_c   1.000
_cell.angle_alpha   90.00
_cell.angle_beta   90.00
_cell.angle_gamma   90.00
#
_symmetry.space_group_name_H-M   'P 1'
#
loop_
_entity.id
_entity.type
_entity.pdbx_description
1 polymer ?
#
loop_
_entity_poly.entity_id
_entity_poly.type
_entity_poly.pdbx_seq_one_letter_code
_entity_poly.pdbx_strand_id
1 'polypeptide(L)'
;MSSYHTSPSESPMMTPCGSPRLGGSYTSYKGSFPYSPVTESQDQGPRHVPRCGSCLALGIHSPISSGRPCQNCNTPGTQPRWTGKVQRKKRDDRQLYSNLTSGHAKSRAVTKDQVEAGSRYDQTALLGVLQNQLGCMNPDLPTKARVGHGRKKLGWKALNPNNVSNDVARPLTFNKTEILSSSLHMHEDNEAMVIDIRDEFSALEHEAESFLRAQPTHDQLFTFVAKIARAKRAERVELARTQRATEDFHVPFAYQSNGRSRL
;
A
#
# COMPACT_ATOMS: atom_id res chain seq x y z
N MET A 1 -33.82 -4.13 40.03
CA MET A 1 -32.69 -3.20 39.82
C MET A 1 -31.89 -3.70 38.63
N SER A 2 -31.97 -2.99 37.51
CA SER A 2 -31.36 -3.37 36.23
C SER A 2 -30.02 -2.64 36.09
N SER A 3 -28.93 -3.37 35.97
CA SER A 3 -27.58 -2.82 35.74
C SER A 3 -27.17 -3.09 34.30
N TYR A 4 -27.30 -2.07 33.46
CA TYR A 4 -26.71 -2.01 32.12
C TYR A 4 -25.20 -1.81 32.27
N HIS A 5 -24.40 -2.77 31.80
CA HIS A 5 -22.99 -2.53 31.49
C HIS A 5 -22.86 -2.28 29.99
N THR A 6 -22.62 -1.02 29.65
CA THR A 6 -22.15 -0.56 28.34
C THR A 6 -20.66 -0.88 28.22
N SER A 7 -20.29 -1.72 27.25
CA SER A 7 -18.90 -1.91 26.83
C SER A 7 -18.44 -0.74 25.96
N PRO A 8 -17.24 -0.18 26.14
CA PRO A 8 -16.69 0.77 25.20
C PRO A 8 -16.15 0.05 23.96
N SER A 9 -16.55 0.54 22.80
CA SER A 9 -16.03 0.17 21.49
C SER A 9 -14.60 0.69 21.35
N GLU A 10 -13.60 -0.15 21.63
CA GLU A 10 -12.21 0.13 21.26
C GLU A 10 -12.04 -0.09 19.75
N SER A 11 -12.03 1.02 19.01
CA SER A 11 -11.53 1.03 17.63
C SER A 11 -10.08 0.55 17.60
N PRO A 12 -9.65 -0.23 16.59
CA PRO A 12 -8.29 -0.73 16.51
C PRO A 12 -7.32 0.46 16.42
N MET A 13 -6.46 0.61 17.44
CA MET A 13 -5.44 1.65 17.46
C MET A 13 -4.45 1.43 16.32
N MET A 14 -4.34 2.42 15.44
CA MET A 14 -3.29 2.50 14.44
C MET A 14 -1.97 2.88 15.12
N THR A 15 -0.89 2.18 14.79
CA THR A 15 0.45 2.54 15.28
C THR A 15 0.84 3.93 14.74
N PRO A 16 1.35 4.87 15.58
CA PRO A 16 1.76 6.19 15.11
C PRO A 16 2.86 6.09 14.03
N CYS A 17 2.60 6.63 12.83
CA CYS A 17 3.61 6.73 11.77
C CYS A 17 4.57 7.89 12.14
N GLY A 18 5.88 7.64 12.28
CA GLY A 18 6.88 8.71 12.39
C GLY A 18 6.92 9.54 11.09
N SER A 19 6.98 10.87 11.21
CA SER A 19 6.99 11.78 10.06
C SER A 19 8.14 11.47 9.09
N PRO A 20 7.91 11.47 7.76
CA PRO A 20 9.01 11.40 6.81
C PRO A 20 9.81 12.70 6.90
N ARG A 21 11.11 12.60 7.19
CA ARG A 21 12.02 13.75 7.05
C ARG A 21 12.06 14.14 5.57
N LEU A 22 11.68 15.39 5.29
CA LEU A 22 11.92 16.06 4.01
C LEU A 22 13.43 16.18 3.80
N GLY A 23 14.01 15.24 3.05
CA GLY A 23 15.42 15.25 2.65
C GLY A 23 15.52 14.66 1.25
N GLY A 24 15.90 15.51 0.28
CA GLY A 24 15.82 15.24 -1.14
C GLY A 24 16.52 13.96 -1.60
N SER A 25 15.75 13.12 -2.28
CA SER A 25 16.15 12.39 -3.49
C SER A 25 14.88 11.76 -4.05
N TYR A 26 14.43 12.25 -5.20
CA TYR A 26 13.35 11.64 -5.97
C TYR A 26 13.91 10.32 -6.54
N THR A 27 13.96 9.27 -5.72
CA THR A 27 14.04 7.92 -6.27
C THR A 27 12.67 7.63 -6.85
N SER A 28 12.59 7.68 -8.17
CA SER A 28 11.50 7.11 -8.96
C SER A 28 11.03 5.83 -8.27
N TYR A 29 9.82 5.87 -7.73
CA TYR A 29 9.13 4.67 -7.27
C TYR A 29 8.88 3.87 -8.55
N LYS A 30 9.86 3.04 -8.94
CA LYS A 30 9.60 1.86 -9.75
C LYS A 30 8.78 0.94 -8.85
N GLY A 31 7.50 1.28 -8.72
CA GLY A 31 6.47 0.41 -8.18
C GLY A 31 6.29 -0.74 -9.17
N SER A 32 7.29 -1.61 -9.23
CA SER A 32 7.03 -3.00 -9.58
C SER A 32 6.00 -3.45 -8.55
N PHE A 33 4.76 -3.65 -8.99
CA PHE A 33 3.78 -4.40 -8.20
C PHE A 33 4.50 -5.62 -7.61
N PRO A 34 4.41 -5.91 -6.30
CA PRO A 34 5.07 -7.09 -5.72
C PRO A 34 4.43 -8.41 -6.21
N TYR A 35 3.52 -8.34 -7.17
CA TYR A 35 2.95 -9.47 -7.87
C TYR A 35 2.95 -9.19 -9.38
N SER A 36 4.08 -9.45 -10.05
CA SER A 36 3.94 -10.38 -11.17
C SER A 36 3.72 -11.74 -10.51
N PRO A 37 2.64 -12.48 -10.82
CA PRO A 37 2.75 -13.92 -10.64
C PRO A 37 4.00 -14.27 -11.43
N VAL A 38 5.03 -14.75 -10.75
CA VAL A 38 6.13 -15.38 -11.45
C VAL A 38 5.42 -16.39 -12.33
N THR A 39 5.43 -16.18 -13.64
CA THR A 39 5.36 -17.28 -14.58
C THR A 39 6.52 -18.15 -14.15
N GLU A 40 6.23 -19.06 -13.21
CA GLU A 40 7.10 -20.16 -12.86
C GLU A 40 7.32 -20.83 -14.21
N SER A 41 8.47 -20.58 -14.81
CA SER A 41 8.95 -21.33 -15.95
C SER A 41 8.86 -22.79 -15.53
N GLN A 42 7.93 -23.52 -16.16
CA GLN A 42 7.52 -24.88 -15.80
C GLN A 42 8.67 -25.90 -15.82
N ASP A 43 9.86 -25.50 -16.26
CA ASP A 43 11.02 -26.37 -16.45
C ASP A 43 11.92 -26.56 -15.23
N GLN A 44 11.67 -25.86 -14.11
CA GLN A 44 12.36 -26.17 -12.85
C GLN A 44 11.35 -26.10 -11.71
N GLY A 45 11.03 -27.25 -11.10
CA GLY A 45 10.14 -27.34 -9.95
C GLY A 45 10.48 -26.32 -8.85
N PRO A 46 9.55 -26.02 -7.94
CA PRO A 46 9.55 -24.80 -7.12
C PRO A 46 10.77 -24.73 -6.21
N ARG A 47 11.86 -24.12 -6.69
CA ARG A 47 13.01 -23.76 -5.88
C ARG A 47 12.64 -22.52 -5.09
N HIS A 48 11.95 -22.71 -3.97
CA HIS A 48 11.67 -21.64 -3.03
C HIS A 48 13.00 -21.04 -2.53
N VAL A 49 13.25 -19.78 -2.89
CA VAL A 49 14.41 -19.03 -2.44
C VAL A 49 14.11 -18.47 -1.04
N PRO A 50 14.96 -18.73 -0.03
CA PRO A 50 14.88 -18.13 1.29
C PRO A 50 14.67 -16.61 1.26
N ARG A 51 13.95 -16.05 2.23
CA ARG A 51 13.68 -14.60 2.29
C ARG A 51 14.20 -13.99 3.58
N CYS A 52 14.65 -12.75 3.51
CA CYS A 52 15.09 -12.02 4.68
C CYS A 52 13.89 -11.54 5.52
N GLY A 53 13.78 -12.03 6.76
CA GLY A 53 12.73 -11.61 7.70
C GLY A 53 12.74 -10.11 8.01
N SER A 54 13.92 -9.48 8.11
CA SER A 54 14.04 -8.03 8.29
C SER A 54 13.49 -7.23 7.11
N CYS A 55 13.72 -7.70 5.88
CA CYS A 55 13.13 -7.08 4.69
C CYS A 55 11.63 -7.32 4.59
N LEU A 56 11.17 -8.52 4.94
CA LEU A 56 9.75 -8.85 4.96
C LEU A 56 8.96 -7.95 5.92
N ALA A 57 9.51 -7.64 7.10
CA ALA A 57 8.93 -6.69 8.06
C ALA A 57 8.77 -5.27 7.49
N LEU A 58 9.54 -4.93 6.44
CA LEU A 58 9.46 -3.66 5.72
C LEU A 58 8.64 -3.75 4.42
N GLY A 59 8.03 -4.90 4.13
CA GLY A 59 7.29 -5.11 2.88
C GLY A 59 8.16 -5.48 1.68
N ILE A 60 9.44 -5.77 1.89
CA ILE A 60 10.41 -6.02 0.82
C ILE A 60 10.68 -7.51 0.66
N HIS A 61 10.43 -8.02 -0.55
CA HIS A 61 10.87 -9.35 -0.95
C HIS A 61 12.36 -9.35 -1.31
N SER A 62 13.21 -9.65 -0.34
CA SER A 62 14.63 -9.84 -0.60
C SER A 62 15.02 -11.30 -0.37
N PRO A 63 15.59 -11.99 -1.38
CA PRO A 63 16.14 -13.30 -1.17
C PRO A 63 17.35 -13.22 -0.24
N ILE A 64 17.54 -14.23 0.60
CA ILE A 64 18.72 -14.38 1.45
C ILE A 64 19.37 -15.73 1.17
N SER A 65 20.65 -15.89 1.45
CA SER A 65 21.31 -17.19 1.35
C SER A 65 21.94 -17.52 2.69
N SER A 66 21.89 -18.78 3.11
CA SER A 66 22.54 -19.23 4.33
C SER A 66 24.03 -18.85 4.31
N GLY A 67 24.52 -18.22 5.39
CA GLY A 67 25.92 -17.80 5.50
C GLY A 67 26.31 -16.57 4.66
N ARG A 68 25.36 -15.96 3.93
CA ARG A 68 25.56 -14.66 3.29
C ARG A 68 24.59 -13.62 3.89
N PRO A 69 25.03 -12.37 4.08
CA PRO A 69 24.11 -11.31 4.49
C PRO A 69 23.09 -11.07 3.38
N CYS A 70 21.88 -10.64 3.77
CA CYS A 70 20.87 -10.18 2.83
C CYS A 70 21.44 -9.04 1.98
N GLN A 71 21.29 -9.12 0.66
CA GLN A 71 21.82 -8.10 -0.26
C GLN A 71 21.16 -6.72 -0.09
N ASN A 72 19.93 -6.68 0.44
CA ASN A 72 19.18 -5.45 0.58
C ASN A 72 19.42 -4.73 1.92
N CYS A 73 19.55 -5.47 3.02
CA CYS A 73 19.61 -4.87 4.37
C CYS A 73 20.82 -5.33 5.20
N ASN A 74 21.73 -6.10 4.61
CA ASN A 74 22.90 -6.69 5.26
C ASN A 74 22.61 -7.52 6.52
N THR A 75 21.34 -7.86 6.77
CA THR A 75 20.99 -8.73 7.90
C THR A 75 21.71 -10.06 7.70
N PRO A 76 22.53 -10.51 8.68
CA PRO A 76 23.26 -11.76 8.56
C PRO A 76 22.27 -12.91 8.38
N GLY A 77 22.52 -13.77 7.38
CA GLY A 77 21.76 -15.00 7.22
C GLY A 77 22.00 -15.90 8.43
N THR A 78 21.09 -15.89 9.40
CA THR A 78 21.19 -16.67 10.63
C THR A 78 21.15 -18.17 10.31
N GLN A 79 22.11 -18.93 10.84
CA GLN A 79 21.96 -20.38 10.94
C GLN A 79 20.85 -20.67 11.98
N PRO A 80 19.78 -21.40 11.63
CA PRO A 80 18.78 -21.76 12.61
C PRO A 80 19.40 -22.71 13.65
N ARG A 81 19.34 -22.33 14.95
CA ARG A 81 19.58 -23.29 16.05
C ARG A 81 18.34 -24.19 16.15
N TRP A 82 18.49 -25.45 15.75
CA TRP A 82 17.43 -26.44 15.81
C TRP A 82 17.15 -26.84 17.26
N THR A 83 15.92 -26.63 17.73
CA THR A 83 15.42 -27.24 18.96
C THR A 83 14.18 -28.07 18.65
N GLY A 84 14.37 -29.40 18.63
CA GLY A 84 13.29 -30.37 18.83
C GLY A 84 12.37 -30.72 17.66
N LYS A 85 11.85 -31.95 17.69
CA LYS A 85 10.80 -32.46 16.78
C LYS A 85 9.53 -31.64 16.99
N VAL A 86 9.10 -30.89 15.98
CA VAL A 86 7.82 -30.16 16.02
C VAL A 86 6.67 -31.16 15.87
N GLN A 87 6.07 -31.57 16.98
CA GLN A 87 4.79 -32.28 17.00
C GLN A 87 3.64 -31.27 17.12
N ARG A 88 3.14 -30.77 15.99
CA ARG A 88 1.71 -30.50 15.65
C ARG A 88 1.58 -29.39 14.60
N LYS A 89 0.84 -29.66 13.52
CA LYS A 89 0.43 -28.71 12.47
C LYS A 89 -0.49 -27.59 13.01
N LYS A 90 0.02 -26.62 13.79
CA LYS A 90 -0.76 -25.44 14.22
C LYS A 90 -0.39 -24.18 13.43
N ARG A 91 -1.29 -23.19 13.47
CA ARG A 91 -1.12 -21.85 12.87
C ARG A 91 0.15 -21.15 13.38
N ASP A 92 0.51 -21.45 14.62
CA ASP A 92 1.62 -20.88 15.38
C ASP A 92 3.00 -21.28 14.81
N ASP A 93 3.08 -22.37 14.03
CA ASP A 93 4.33 -22.78 13.37
C ASP A 93 4.56 -22.09 12.02
N ARG A 94 3.63 -21.27 11.52
CA ARG A 94 3.77 -20.71 10.15
C ARG A 94 4.96 -19.77 10.03
N GLN A 95 5.25 -19.00 11.07
CA GLN A 95 6.46 -18.20 11.15
C GLN A 95 7.71 -19.08 11.15
N LEU A 96 7.67 -20.19 11.91
CA LEU A 96 8.74 -21.19 11.91
C LEU A 96 8.94 -21.79 10.51
N TYR A 97 7.86 -22.13 9.79
CA TYR A 97 7.94 -22.68 8.43
C TYR A 97 8.49 -21.66 7.42
N SER A 98 8.11 -20.37 7.52
CA SER A 98 8.72 -19.29 6.73
C SER A 98 10.24 -19.19 6.97
N ASN A 99 10.65 -19.28 8.24
CA ASN A 99 12.06 -19.29 8.62
C ASN A 99 12.80 -20.58 8.16
N LEU A 100 12.13 -21.74 8.20
CA LEU A 100 12.70 -23.03 7.76
C LEU A 100 12.90 -23.09 6.24
N THR A 101 11.98 -22.54 5.45
CA THR A 101 12.18 -22.36 4.01
C THR A 101 13.32 -21.39 3.69
N SER A 102 13.81 -20.65 4.70
CA SER A 102 14.91 -19.71 4.55
C SER A 102 16.31 -20.30 4.81
N GLY A 103 16.41 -21.58 5.18
CA GLY A 103 17.68 -22.25 5.45
C GLY A 103 18.01 -23.35 4.43
N HIS A 104 19.12 -23.22 3.68
CA HIS A 104 19.69 -24.32 2.87
C HIS A 104 20.49 -25.35 3.69
N ALA A 105 20.53 -25.23 5.01
CA ALA A 105 21.33 -26.11 5.85
C ALA A 105 20.63 -27.47 6.01
N LYS A 106 20.99 -28.48 5.19
CA LYS A 106 20.70 -29.94 5.30
C LYS A 106 19.47 -30.30 6.15
N SER A 107 18.38 -29.58 5.95
CA SER A 107 17.14 -29.77 6.68
C SER A 107 16.51 -31.03 6.14
N ARG A 108 16.00 -31.89 7.02
CA ARG A 108 14.99 -32.91 6.65
C ARG A 108 14.05 -32.30 5.61
N ALA A 109 13.77 -33.07 4.55
CA ALA A 109 12.93 -32.64 3.44
C ALA A 109 11.70 -31.88 3.98
N VAL A 110 11.66 -30.57 3.73
CA VAL A 110 10.53 -29.73 4.12
C VAL A 110 9.33 -30.22 3.30
N THR A 111 8.23 -30.54 3.96
CA THR A 111 7.03 -31.03 3.27
C THR A 111 6.35 -29.89 2.52
N LYS A 112 5.65 -30.20 1.42
CA LYS A 112 4.87 -29.23 0.64
C LYS A 112 3.93 -28.39 1.52
N ASP A 113 3.27 -29.03 2.48
CA ASP A 113 2.37 -28.37 3.43
C ASP A 113 3.06 -27.28 4.25
N GLN A 114 4.31 -27.51 4.66
CA GLN A 114 5.10 -26.54 5.45
C GLN A 114 5.50 -25.35 4.58
N VAL A 115 5.91 -25.60 3.34
CA VAL A 115 6.23 -24.54 2.38
C VAL A 115 5.01 -23.64 2.13
N GLU A 116 3.84 -24.24 1.89
CA GLU A 116 2.60 -23.49 1.68
C GLU A 116 2.22 -22.68 2.93
N ALA A 117 2.37 -23.27 4.12
CA ALA A 117 2.10 -22.62 5.39
C ALA A 117 3.00 -21.39 5.63
N GLY A 118 4.31 -21.49 5.33
CA GLY A 118 5.25 -20.37 5.38
C GLY A 118 4.93 -19.28 4.35
N SER A 119 4.60 -19.67 3.11
CA SER A 119 4.18 -18.74 2.06
C SER A 119 2.94 -17.93 2.45
N ARG A 120 1.93 -18.57 3.07
CA ARG A 120 0.73 -17.89 3.57
C ARG A 120 1.04 -16.90 4.70
N TYR A 121 2.02 -17.19 5.54
CA TYR A 121 2.50 -16.25 6.56
C TYR A 121 3.14 -15.03 5.93
N ASP A 122 4.07 -15.22 4.99
CA ASP A 122 4.72 -14.13 4.26
C ASP A 122 3.70 -13.22 3.58
N GLN A 123 2.73 -13.81 2.86
CA GLN A 123 1.67 -13.07 2.18
C GLN A 123 0.86 -12.23 3.18
N THR A 124 0.53 -12.79 4.35
CA THR A 124 -0.20 -12.06 5.40
C THR A 124 0.63 -10.89 5.94
N ALA A 125 1.93 -11.09 6.15
CA ALA A 125 2.84 -10.04 6.61
C ALA A 125 2.92 -8.87 5.62
N LEU A 126 3.05 -9.18 4.32
CA LEU A 126 3.14 -8.16 3.27
C LEU A 126 1.83 -7.39 3.09
N LEU A 127 0.70 -8.10 3.10
CA LEU A 127 -0.60 -7.45 3.05
C LEU A 127 -0.83 -6.56 4.28
N GLY A 128 -0.33 -6.97 5.45
CA GLY A 128 -0.32 -6.13 6.64
C GLY A 128 0.52 -4.86 6.45
N VAL A 129 1.71 -4.96 5.85
CA VAL A 129 2.53 -3.77 5.52
C VAL A 129 1.82 -2.86 4.52
N LEU A 130 1.26 -3.42 3.44
CA LEU A 130 0.52 -2.68 2.42
C LEU A 130 -0.68 -1.95 3.04
N GLN A 131 -1.48 -2.64 3.86
CA GLN A 131 -2.60 -2.03 4.60
C GLN A 131 -2.14 -0.80 5.38
N ASN A 132 -1.02 -0.91 6.12
CA ASN A 132 -0.49 0.21 6.90
C ASN A 132 -0.02 1.37 6.01
N GLN A 133 0.62 1.07 4.88
CA GLN A 133 1.04 2.10 3.92
C GLN A 133 -0.16 2.82 3.31
N LEU A 134 -1.18 2.09 2.88
CA LEU A 134 -2.45 2.66 2.40
C LEU A 134 -3.08 3.55 3.48
N GLY A 135 -3.09 3.08 4.74
CA GLY A 135 -3.61 3.84 5.88
C GLY A 135 -2.83 5.13 6.21
N CYS A 136 -1.49 5.13 6.14
CA CYS A 136 -0.73 6.38 6.32
C CYS A 136 -0.93 7.34 5.12
N MET A 137 -1.21 6.84 3.91
CA MET A 137 -1.48 7.69 2.74
C MET A 137 -2.89 8.29 2.76
N ASN A 138 -3.88 7.50 3.14
CA ASN A 138 -5.26 7.92 3.31
C ASN A 138 -5.87 7.23 4.55
N PRO A 139 -5.93 7.96 5.69
CA PRO A 139 -6.48 7.44 6.94
C PRO A 139 -7.97 7.08 6.91
N ASP A 140 -8.72 7.60 5.93
CA ASP A 140 -10.17 7.38 5.83
C ASP A 140 -10.53 6.05 5.16
N LEU A 141 -9.59 5.38 4.48
CA LEU A 141 -9.84 4.12 3.75
C LEU A 141 -10.58 3.03 4.55
N PRO A 142 -10.31 2.81 5.84
CA PRO A 142 -11.08 1.84 6.62
C PRO A 142 -12.60 2.09 6.60
N THR A 143 -13.03 3.33 6.40
CA THR A 143 -14.45 3.72 6.41
C THR A 143 -14.98 4.15 5.05
N LYS A 144 -14.15 4.76 4.19
CA LYS A 144 -14.55 5.39 2.93
C LYS A 144 -13.96 4.78 1.67
N ALA A 145 -13.19 3.70 1.77
CA ALA A 145 -12.64 3.05 0.58
C ALA A 145 -13.74 2.71 -0.43
N ARG A 146 -13.45 2.94 -1.72
CA ARG A 146 -14.31 2.54 -2.84
C ARG A 146 -14.64 1.06 -2.76
N VAL A 147 -15.89 0.74 -3.12
CA VAL A 147 -16.40 -0.62 -3.04
C VAL A 147 -15.67 -1.51 -4.06
N GLY A 148 -15.02 -2.57 -3.57
CA GLY A 148 -14.46 -3.60 -4.43
C GLY A 148 -15.53 -4.46 -5.12
N HIS A 149 -15.11 -5.27 -6.08
CA HIS A 149 -16.02 -6.11 -6.88
C HIS A 149 -16.93 -6.99 -6.00
N GLY A 150 -18.25 -6.95 -6.26
CA GLY A 150 -19.24 -7.78 -5.58
C GLY A 150 -19.67 -7.30 -4.18
N ARG A 151 -19.28 -6.10 -3.75
CA ARG A 151 -19.76 -5.50 -2.50
C ARG A 151 -20.70 -4.32 -2.73
N LYS A 152 -21.34 -3.88 -1.64
CA LYS A 152 -22.28 -2.74 -1.60
C LYS A 152 -21.95 -1.69 -0.53
N LYS A 153 -20.93 -1.95 0.31
CA LYS A 153 -20.60 -1.09 1.45
C LYS A 153 -19.19 -0.57 1.27
N LEU A 154 -19.04 0.73 1.52
CA LEU A 154 -17.76 1.42 1.58
C LEU A 154 -16.90 0.92 2.73
N GLY A 155 -15.62 1.25 2.61
CA GLY A 155 -14.64 0.95 3.63
C GLY A 155 -14.21 -0.50 3.65
N TRP A 156 -13.11 -0.72 4.36
CA TRP A 156 -12.53 -2.03 4.50
C TRP A 156 -13.34 -2.89 5.47
N LYS A 157 -13.60 -4.14 5.07
CA LYS A 157 -14.23 -5.12 5.94
C LYS A 157 -13.19 -5.67 6.92
N ALA A 158 -13.40 -5.44 8.23
CA ALA A 158 -12.56 -6.01 9.27
C ALA A 158 -12.57 -7.55 9.23
N LEU A 159 -11.43 -8.15 9.54
CA LEU A 159 -11.34 -9.58 9.81
C LEU A 159 -11.91 -9.89 11.19
N ASN A 160 -12.43 -11.11 11.36
CA ASN A 160 -12.74 -11.61 12.71
C ASN A 160 -11.45 -11.60 13.55
N PRO A 161 -11.49 -11.30 14.86
CA PRO A 161 -10.29 -11.25 15.71
C PRO A 161 -9.45 -12.54 15.64
N ASN A 162 -10.12 -13.69 15.60
CA ASN A 162 -9.47 -15.00 15.46
C ASN A 162 -8.75 -15.22 14.11
N ASN A 163 -8.92 -14.31 13.14
CA ASN A 163 -8.26 -14.35 11.84
C ASN A 163 -7.10 -13.36 11.71
N VAL A 164 -6.87 -12.53 12.73
CA VAL A 164 -5.71 -11.64 12.82
C VAL A 164 -4.53 -12.44 13.38
N SER A 165 -3.38 -12.36 12.71
CA SER A 165 -2.20 -13.14 13.10
C SER A 165 -1.36 -12.37 14.11
N ASN A 166 -1.33 -12.82 15.37
CA ASN A 166 -0.52 -12.17 16.41
C ASN A 166 0.99 -12.32 16.19
N ASP A 167 1.40 -13.31 15.40
CA ASP A 167 2.82 -13.57 15.07
C ASP A 167 3.43 -12.54 14.10
N VAL A 168 2.59 -11.71 13.46
CA VAL A 168 3.02 -10.69 12.50
C VAL A 168 3.06 -9.33 13.21
N ALA A 169 4.23 -8.68 13.23
CA ALA A 169 4.41 -7.39 13.90
C ALA A 169 3.46 -6.29 13.40
N ARG A 170 3.08 -6.33 12.11
CA ARG A 170 2.07 -5.46 11.49
C ARG A 170 0.99 -6.33 10.86
N PRO A 171 0.04 -6.83 11.65
CA PRO A 171 -0.89 -7.84 11.17
C PRO A 171 -1.90 -7.24 10.20
N LEU A 172 -2.31 -8.04 9.23
CA LEU A 172 -3.47 -7.74 8.39
C LEU A 172 -4.73 -7.79 9.27
N THR A 173 -5.46 -6.68 9.38
CA THR A 173 -6.67 -6.57 10.21
C THR A 173 -7.94 -6.45 9.37
N PHE A 174 -7.80 -6.16 8.08
CA PHE A 174 -8.92 -6.07 7.14
C PHE A 174 -8.82 -7.14 6.04
N ASN A 175 -9.92 -7.38 5.34
CA ASN A 175 -9.97 -8.40 4.31
C ASN A 175 -8.98 -8.09 3.17
N LYS A 176 -8.18 -9.08 2.79
CA LYS A 176 -7.16 -8.98 1.74
C LYS A 176 -7.69 -8.42 0.42
N THR A 177 -8.92 -8.75 0.02
CA THR A 177 -9.48 -8.28 -1.26
C THR A 177 -9.69 -6.78 -1.24
N GLU A 178 -10.08 -6.21 -0.10
CA GLU A 178 -10.28 -4.77 0.07
C GLU A 178 -8.96 -4.00 0.01
N ILE A 179 -7.92 -4.54 0.68
CA ILE A 179 -6.58 -3.95 0.67
C ILE A 179 -6.02 -3.93 -0.76
N LEU A 180 -6.17 -5.03 -1.50
CA LEU A 180 -5.73 -5.11 -2.89
C LEU A 180 -6.54 -4.19 -3.80
N SER A 181 -7.87 -4.15 -3.66
CA SER A 181 -8.72 -3.23 -4.43
C SER A 181 -8.38 -1.78 -4.16
N SER A 182 -8.22 -1.36 -2.90
CA SER A 182 -7.78 0.00 -2.59
C SER A 182 -6.39 0.32 -3.13
N SER A 183 -5.47 -0.64 -3.14
CA SER A 183 -4.16 -0.44 -3.76
C SER A 183 -4.25 -0.18 -5.27
N LEU A 184 -5.13 -0.90 -5.98
CA LEU A 184 -5.37 -0.68 -7.40
C LEU A 184 -6.01 0.69 -7.65
N HIS A 185 -7.09 0.99 -6.92
CA HIS A 185 -7.78 2.28 -6.98
C HIS A 185 -6.84 3.46 -6.67
N MET A 186 -5.91 3.32 -5.71
CA MET A 186 -4.92 4.36 -5.43
C MET A 186 -3.97 4.56 -6.59
N HIS A 187 -3.59 3.49 -7.29
CA HIS A 187 -2.73 3.59 -8.47
C HIS A 187 -3.44 4.30 -9.62
N GLU A 188 -4.68 3.91 -9.92
CA GLU A 188 -5.52 4.56 -10.94
C GLU A 188 -5.72 6.05 -10.63
N ASP A 189 -6.00 6.40 -9.38
CA ASP A 189 -6.17 7.80 -8.95
C ASP A 189 -4.87 8.60 -9.05
N ASN A 190 -3.72 7.97 -8.77
CA ASN A 190 -2.42 8.60 -8.95
C ASN A 190 -2.18 8.95 -10.42
N GLU A 191 -2.46 8.02 -11.32
CA GLU A 191 -2.31 8.23 -12.76
C GLU A 191 -3.26 9.33 -13.24
N ALA A 192 -4.54 9.27 -12.85
CA ALA A 192 -5.54 10.27 -13.19
C ALA A 192 -5.14 11.67 -12.69
N MET A 193 -4.65 11.77 -11.45
CA MET A 193 -4.16 13.03 -10.88
C MET A 193 -2.95 13.58 -11.64
N VAL A 194 -1.99 12.73 -12.04
CA VAL A 194 -0.81 13.16 -12.81
C VAL A 194 -1.21 13.67 -14.19
N ILE A 195 -2.13 12.98 -14.87
CA ILE A 195 -2.66 13.40 -16.17
C ILE A 195 -3.36 14.76 -16.03
N ASP A 196 -4.25 14.90 -15.05
CA ASP A 196 -5.02 16.12 -14.81
C ASP A 196 -4.12 17.32 -14.45
N ILE A 197 -3.08 17.10 -13.64
CA ILE A 197 -2.05 18.11 -13.36
C ILE A 197 -1.36 18.54 -14.66
N ARG A 198 -0.90 17.59 -15.47
CA ARG A 198 -0.21 17.88 -16.73
C ARG A 198 -1.10 18.69 -17.67
N ASP A 199 -2.35 18.29 -17.83
CA ASP A 199 -3.28 18.92 -18.75
C ASP A 199 -3.63 20.35 -18.28
N GLU A 200 -3.77 20.59 -16.97
CA GLU A 200 -3.90 21.95 -16.40
C GLU A 200 -2.66 22.81 -16.69
N PHE A 201 -1.44 22.27 -16.52
CA PHE A 201 -0.22 23.02 -16.83
C PHE A 201 -0.15 23.40 -18.31
N SER A 202 -0.45 22.48 -19.21
CA SER A 202 -0.47 22.77 -20.65
C SER A 202 -1.55 23.79 -21.03
N ALA A 203 -2.72 23.75 -20.38
CA ALA A 203 -3.77 24.75 -20.59
C ALA A 203 -3.33 26.16 -20.12
N LEU A 204 -2.62 26.25 -19.00
CA LEU A 204 -2.09 27.51 -18.49
C LEU A 204 -0.96 28.07 -19.35
N GLU A 205 -0.08 27.22 -19.85
CA GLU A 205 0.96 27.62 -20.81
C GLU A 205 0.32 28.19 -22.08
N HIS A 206 -0.69 27.52 -22.62
CA HIS A 206 -1.41 27.99 -23.79
C HIS A 206 -2.15 29.32 -23.54
N GLU A 207 -2.82 29.45 -22.38
CA GLU A 207 -3.48 30.70 -21.98
C GLU A 207 -2.46 31.84 -21.86
N ALA A 208 -1.31 31.58 -21.21
CA ALA A 208 -0.24 32.56 -21.06
C ALA A 208 0.35 32.99 -22.41
N GLU A 209 0.63 32.05 -23.31
CA GLU A 209 1.14 32.36 -24.65
C GLU A 209 0.15 33.20 -25.47
N SER A 210 -1.13 32.80 -25.48
CA SER A 210 -2.20 33.54 -26.16
C SER A 210 -2.31 34.96 -25.62
N PHE A 211 -2.27 35.08 -24.29
CA PHE A 211 -2.35 36.35 -23.59
C PHE A 211 -1.16 37.26 -23.90
N LEU A 212 0.06 36.73 -23.94
CA LEU A 212 1.27 37.49 -24.30
C LEU A 212 1.26 37.98 -25.76
N ARG A 213 0.77 37.16 -26.70
CA ARG A 213 0.65 37.56 -28.12
C ARG A 213 -0.32 38.72 -28.33
N ALA A 214 -1.30 38.88 -27.44
CA ALA A 214 -2.29 39.96 -27.50
C ALA A 214 -1.75 41.34 -27.04
N GLN A 215 -0.48 41.43 -26.64
CA GLN A 215 0.14 42.65 -26.09
C GLN A 215 -0.69 43.25 -24.94
N PRO A 216 -0.82 42.51 -23.82
CA PRO A 216 -1.74 42.86 -22.75
C PRO A 216 -1.29 44.11 -22.01
N THR A 217 -2.24 44.87 -21.48
CA THR A 217 -1.94 46.01 -20.62
C THR A 217 -1.41 45.53 -19.27
N HIS A 218 -0.75 46.44 -18.53
CA HIS A 218 -0.28 46.16 -17.18
C HIS A 218 -1.39 45.63 -16.25
N ASP A 219 -2.57 46.23 -16.29
CA ASP A 219 -3.70 45.82 -15.45
C ASP A 219 -4.22 44.42 -15.82
N GLN A 220 -4.21 44.08 -17.10
CA GLN A 220 -4.58 42.76 -17.58
C GLN A 220 -3.55 41.72 -17.09
N LEU A 221 -2.25 42.01 -17.16
CA LEU A 221 -1.19 41.15 -16.63
C LEU A 221 -1.36 40.91 -15.12
N PHE A 222 -1.62 41.97 -14.36
CA PHE A 222 -1.85 41.87 -12.92
C PHE A 222 -3.06 40.98 -12.61
N THR A 223 -4.15 41.14 -13.37
CA THR A 223 -5.35 40.32 -13.24
C THR A 223 -5.10 38.84 -13.54
N PHE A 224 -4.32 38.55 -14.59
CA PHE A 224 -3.94 37.18 -14.96
C PHE A 224 -3.11 36.51 -13.87
N VAL A 225 -2.07 37.19 -13.35
CA VAL A 225 -1.26 36.67 -12.24
C VAL A 225 -2.11 36.48 -10.98
N ALA A 226 -3.00 37.42 -10.67
CA ALA A 226 -3.92 37.30 -9.53
C ALA A 226 -4.86 36.09 -9.68
N LYS A 227 -5.37 35.80 -10.89
CA LYS A 227 -6.16 34.60 -11.19
C LYS A 227 -5.36 33.32 -10.88
N ILE A 228 -4.11 33.25 -11.35
CA ILE A 228 -3.24 32.09 -11.11
C ILE A 228 -3.01 31.89 -9.61
N ALA A 229 -2.68 32.96 -8.88
CA ALA A 229 -2.42 32.91 -7.44
C ALA A 229 -3.65 32.46 -6.63
N ARG A 230 -4.86 32.93 -7.00
CA ARG A 230 -6.12 32.60 -6.31
C ARG A 230 -6.64 31.19 -6.59
N ALA A 231 -6.10 30.49 -7.58
CA ALA A 231 -6.58 29.16 -7.97
C ALA A 231 -6.28 28.05 -6.94
N LYS A 232 -5.44 28.33 -5.91
CA LYS A 232 -5.16 27.43 -4.79
C LYS A 232 -4.78 25.99 -5.21
N ARG A 233 -4.00 25.87 -6.29
CA ARG A 233 -3.70 24.58 -6.92
C ARG A 233 -3.05 23.57 -5.99
N ALA A 234 -2.10 24.02 -5.16
CA ALA A 234 -1.45 23.17 -4.18
C ALA A 234 -2.44 22.57 -3.16
N GLU A 235 -3.39 23.37 -2.66
CA GLU A 235 -4.45 22.90 -1.74
C GLU A 235 -5.34 21.85 -2.41
N ARG A 236 -5.72 22.07 -3.68
CA ARG A 236 -6.54 21.12 -4.46
C ARG A 236 -5.82 19.79 -4.68
N VAL A 237 -4.53 19.82 -5.04
CA VAL A 237 -3.70 18.62 -5.20
C VAL A 237 -3.57 17.87 -3.87
N GLU A 238 -3.33 18.59 -2.78
CA GLU A 238 -3.18 17.98 -1.46
C GLU A 238 -4.48 17.33 -0.97
N LEU A 239 -5.63 17.99 -1.19
CA LEU A 239 -6.94 17.42 -0.88
C LEU A 239 -7.17 16.13 -1.69
N ALA A 240 -6.97 16.18 -3.01
CA ALA A 240 -7.11 15.01 -3.87
C ALA A 240 -6.17 13.87 -3.42
N ARG A 241 -4.93 14.19 -3.05
CA ARG A 241 -3.92 13.24 -2.55
C ARG A 241 -4.42 12.44 -1.34
N THR A 242 -5.09 13.11 -0.41
CA THR A 242 -5.63 12.51 0.83
C THR A 242 -6.95 11.75 0.63
N GLN A 243 -7.60 11.90 -0.53
CA GLN A 243 -8.86 11.23 -0.85
C GLN A 243 -8.70 10.03 -1.77
N ARG A 244 -7.49 9.75 -2.27
CA ARG A 244 -7.24 8.62 -3.19
C ARG A 244 -7.78 7.30 -2.66
N ALA A 245 -8.34 6.51 -3.57
CA ALA A 245 -9.08 5.26 -3.36
C ALA A 245 -10.36 5.35 -2.51
N THR A 246 -10.83 6.55 -2.17
CA THR A 246 -12.17 6.75 -1.61
C THR A 246 -13.20 7.01 -2.70
N GLU A 247 -14.47 6.80 -2.38
CA GLU A 247 -15.57 7.05 -3.33
C GLU A 247 -15.64 8.51 -3.76
N ASP A 248 -15.31 9.41 -2.85
CA ASP A 248 -15.35 10.85 -3.06
C ASP A 248 -14.09 11.39 -3.76
N PHE A 249 -13.21 10.52 -4.27
CA PHE A 249 -12.01 10.98 -4.97
C PHE A 249 -12.39 11.71 -6.26
N HIS A 250 -11.88 12.92 -6.38
CA HIS A 250 -11.91 13.71 -7.61
C HIS A 250 -10.51 14.22 -7.93
N VAL A 251 -10.15 14.17 -9.21
CA VAL A 251 -8.89 14.77 -9.67
C VAL A 251 -8.94 16.30 -9.43
N PRO A 252 -7.79 16.92 -9.10
CA PRO A 252 -7.76 18.25 -8.51
C PRO A 252 -8.32 19.34 -9.42
N PHE A 253 -8.19 19.22 -10.73
CA PHE A 253 -8.51 20.23 -11.74
C PHE A 253 -9.57 19.81 -12.74
N ALA A 254 -10.18 18.61 -12.58
CA ALA A 254 -11.27 18.16 -13.43
C ALA A 254 -12.24 19.31 -13.66
N TYR A 255 -12.40 19.67 -14.93
CA TYR A 255 -13.30 20.72 -15.36
C TYR A 255 -14.64 20.50 -14.66
N GLN A 256 -15.00 21.42 -13.76
CA GLN A 256 -16.40 21.63 -13.45
C GLN A 256 -17.02 22.12 -14.75
N SER A 257 -17.45 21.19 -15.59
CA SER A 257 -18.40 21.52 -16.65
C SER A 257 -19.57 22.12 -15.92
N ASN A 258 -19.69 23.44 -15.98
CA ASN A 258 -20.78 24.19 -15.39
C ASN A 258 -22.10 23.46 -15.68
N GLY A 259 -22.78 23.02 -14.62
CA GLY A 259 -24.23 22.90 -14.55
C GLY A 259 -24.97 22.32 -15.76
N ARG A 260 -24.55 21.18 -16.31
CA ARG A 260 -25.47 20.32 -17.05
C ARG A 260 -25.86 19.13 -16.17
N SER A 261 -26.92 19.38 -15.39
CA SER A 261 -27.78 18.35 -14.82
C SER A 261 -28.00 17.24 -15.84
N ARG A 262 -27.58 16.02 -15.48
CA ARG A 262 -28.07 14.82 -16.15
C ARG A 262 -29.52 14.62 -15.66
N LEU A 263 -30.47 14.99 -16.52
CA LEU A 263 -31.74 14.28 -16.63
C LEU A 263 -31.48 12.93 -17.31
#